data_AF-A0A401RJX6-F1
#
_entry.id   AF-A0A401RJX6-F1
#
_cell.length_a   1.000
_cell.length_b   1.000
_cell.length_c   1.000
_cell.angle_alpha   90.00
_cell.angle_beta   90.00
_cell.angle_gamma   90.00
#
_symmetry.space_group_name_H-M   'P 1'
#
loop_
_entity.id
_entity.type
_entity.pdbx_description
1 polymer ?
#
loop_
_entity_poly.entity_id
_entity_poly.type
_entity_poly.pdbx_seq_one_letter_code
_entity_poly.pdbx_strand_id
1 'polypeptide(L)'
;EAFLVYAAGVYSNMGNYKSFGDTKFVPNLPQEKLKALVWHSAAYKQNPGEIECLWRVCGQLMFSLDDRQKQLGLGEKGITTYFSGNCALKDAELAQKFLDSKDISAYNTRLFKTEGADGKLHYEVRLASVIKEG
;
A
#
# COMPACT_ATOMS: atom_id res chain seq x y z
N GLU A 1 23.63 -0.49 -11.42
CA GLU A 1 22.66 0.42 -12.08
C GLU A 1 21.21 0.12 -11.72
N ALA A 2 20.70 -1.11 -11.87
CA ALA A 2 19.30 -1.46 -11.62
C ALA A 2 18.72 -1.02 -10.26
N PHE A 3 19.49 -1.14 -9.16
CA PHE A 3 19.05 -0.66 -7.84
C PHE A 3 18.80 0.86 -7.81
N LEU A 4 19.69 1.65 -8.41
CA LEU A 4 19.55 3.11 -8.45
C LEU A 4 18.34 3.53 -9.28
N VAL A 5 18.11 2.87 -10.41
CA VAL A 5 16.92 3.10 -11.24
C VAL A 5 15.64 2.77 -10.47
N TYR A 6 15.61 1.65 -9.74
CA TYR A 6 14.48 1.30 -8.89
C TYR A 6 14.23 2.34 -7.80
N ALA A 7 15.26 2.75 -7.06
CA ALA A 7 15.15 3.75 -6.00
C ALA A 7 14.66 5.10 -6.55
N ALA A 8 15.23 5.56 -7.67
CA ALA A 8 14.78 6.78 -8.36
C ALA A 8 13.31 6.68 -8.78
N GLY A 9 12.88 5.53 -9.31
CA GLY A 9 11.48 5.28 -9.66
C GLY A 9 10.53 5.32 -8.47
N VAL A 10 10.93 4.76 -7.32
CA VAL A 10 10.14 4.84 -6.08
C VAL A 10 10.00 6.29 -5.63
N TYR A 11 11.10 7.05 -5.62
CA TYR A 11 11.06 8.46 -5.25
C TYR A 11 10.27 9.32 -6.24
N SER A 12 10.32 9.05 -7.55
CA SER A 12 9.57 9.84 -8.53
C SER A 12 8.06 9.56 -8.49
N ASN A 13 7.64 8.37 -8.07
CA ASN A 13 6.24 7.98 -8.02
C ASN A 13 5.63 8.03 -6.61
N MET A 14 6.43 8.33 -5.57
CA MET A 14 6.02 8.22 -4.16
C MET A 14 5.48 6.81 -3.81
N GLY A 15 6.03 5.77 -4.43
CA GLY A 15 5.57 4.40 -4.29
C GLY A 15 6.16 3.47 -5.36
N ASN A 16 5.93 2.17 -5.23
CA ASN A 16 6.41 1.14 -6.17
C ASN A 16 5.40 0.77 -7.27
N TYR A 17 4.46 1.68 -7.57
CA TYR A 17 3.53 1.62 -8.68
C TYR A 17 3.70 2.87 -9.53
N LYS A 18 3.68 2.72 -10.85
CA LYS A 18 3.82 3.85 -11.78
C LYS A 18 2.57 4.74 -11.70
N SER A 19 2.77 6.02 -11.45
CA SER A 19 1.71 7.04 -11.50
C SER A 19 1.01 7.11 -12.86
N PHE A 20 1.76 6.87 -13.94
CA PHE A 20 1.19 6.68 -15.27
C PHE A 20 1.04 5.19 -15.58
N GLY A 21 -0.20 4.70 -15.48
CA GLY A 21 -0.58 3.33 -15.86
C GLY A 21 -0.76 2.36 -14.70
N ASP A 22 -0.66 2.80 -13.44
CA ASP A 22 -1.05 2.05 -12.22
C ASP A 22 -0.48 0.63 -12.12
N THR A 23 0.73 0.43 -12.66
CA THR A 23 1.40 -0.88 -12.73
C THR A 23 2.56 -0.96 -11.76
N LYS A 24 2.70 -2.12 -11.11
CA LYS A 24 3.82 -2.39 -10.20
C LYS A 24 5.14 -2.41 -10.96
N PHE A 25 6.19 -1.90 -10.34
CA PHE A 25 7.57 -2.12 -10.79
C PHE A 25 8.42 -2.65 -9.63
N VAL A 26 9.35 -3.55 -9.97
CA VAL A 26 10.22 -4.24 -9.00
C VAL A 26 11.68 -3.98 -9.34
N PRO A 27 12.63 -4.15 -8.40
CA PRO A 27 14.05 -4.00 -8.71
C PRO A 27 14.49 -5.02 -9.75
N ASN A 28 15.13 -4.58 -10.83
CA ASN A 28 15.63 -5.48 -11.89
C ASN A 28 17.01 -6.08 -11.53
N LEU A 29 17.08 -6.72 -10.37
CA LEU A 29 18.24 -7.47 -9.89
C LEU A 29 17.76 -8.59 -8.95
N PRO A 30 18.58 -9.63 -8.72
CA PRO A 30 18.21 -10.68 -7.77
C PRO A 30 18.02 -10.13 -6.35
N GLN A 31 16.97 -10.60 -5.66
CA GLN A 31 16.58 -10.13 -4.33
C GLN A 31 17.69 -10.36 -3.29
N GLU A 32 18.36 -11.50 -3.35
CA GLU A 32 19.46 -11.87 -2.46
C GLU A 32 20.68 -10.94 -2.64
N LYS A 33 20.94 -10.46 -3.86
CA LYS A 33 22.00 -9.47 -4.12
C LYS A 33 21.64 -8.11 -3.54
N LEU A 34 20.38 -7.68 -3.66
CA LEU A 34 19.94 -6.44 -3.01
C LEU A 34 20.00 -6.57 -1.49
N LYS A 35 19.59 -7.71 -0.93
CA LYS A 35 19.72 -7.98 0.52
C LYS A 35 21.17 -7.88 0.98
N ALA A 36 22.09 -8.54 0.28
CA ALA A 36 23.52 -8.49 0.60
C ALA A 36 24.04 -7.03 0.57
N LEU A 37 23.66 -6.25 -0.44
CA LEU A 37 24.02 -4.83 -0.51
C LEU A 37 23.52 -4.04 0.72
N VAL A 38 22.27 -4.26 1.14
CA VAL A 38 21.69 -3.63 2.32
C VAL A 38 22.46 -4.04 3.59
N TRP A 39 22.80 -5.32 3.76
CA TRP A 39 23.55 -5.83 4.92
C TRP A 39 24.99 -5.29 5.01
N HIS A 40 25.62 -4.98 3.88
CA HIS A 40 26.96 -4.37 3.86
C HIS A 40 26.94 -2.85 3.97
N SER A 41 25.77 -2.21 3.94
CA SER A 41 25.62 -0.76 3.98
C SER A 41 26.02 -0.15 5.33
N ALA A 42 26.38 1.13 5.31
CA ALA A 42 26.61 1.90 6.55
C ALA A 42 25.36 1.94 7.44
N ALA A 43 24.16 2.02 6.84
CA ALA A 43 22.90 2.03 7.57
C ALA A 43 22.69 0.75 8.40
N TYR A 44 23.02 -0.41 7.83
CA TYR A 44 22.96 -1.68 8.58
C TYR A 44 23.99 -1.74 9.70
N LYS A 45 25.22 -1.23 9.47
CA LYS A 45 26.24 -1.16 10.53
C LYS A 45 25.82 -0.24 11.68
N GLN A 46 25.07 0.81 11.39
CA GLN A 46 24.61 1.77 12.38
C GLN A 46 23.40 1.26 13.18
N ASN A 47 22.37 0.75 12.51
CA ASN A 47 21.12 0.27 13.13
C ASN A 47 20.67 -1.08 12.55
N PRO A 48 21.37 -2.19 12.87
CA PRO A 48 21.07 -3.49 12.26
C PRO A 48 19.63 -3.95 12.52
N GLY A 49 19.14 -3.82 13.76
CA GLY A 49 17.79 -4.26 14.13
C GLY A 49 16.67 -3.52 13.40
N GLU A 50 16.82 -2.22 13.14
CA GLU A 50 15.84 -1.45 12.36
C GLU A 50 15.85 -1.87 10.89
N ILE A 51 17.04 -2.03 10.30
CA ILE A 51 17.16 -2.44 8.89
C ILE A 51 16.62 -3.85 8.68
N GLU A 52 16.88 -4.78 9.61
CA GLU A 52 16.28 -6.12 9.59
C GLU A 52 14.76 -6.08 9.69
N CYS A 53 14.21 -5.23 10.57
CA CYS A 53 12.78 -5.04 10.71
C CYS A 53 12.15 -4.51 9.40
N LEU A 54 12.73 -3.47 8.81
CA LEU A 54 12.28 -2.91 7.54
C LEU A 54 12.34 -3.95 6.41
N TRP A 55 13.45 -4.67 6.29
CA TRP A 55 13.60 -5.72 5.28
C TRP A 55 12.58 -6.85 5.46
N ARG A 56 12.28 -7.25 6.70
CA ARG A 56 11.24 -8.25 6.99
C ARG A 56 9.86 -7.79 6.53
N VAL A 57 9.55 -6.51 6.68
CA VAL A 57 8.24 -5.94 6.31
C VAL A 57 8.09 -5.77 4.80
N CYS A 58 9.10 -5.24 4.10
CA CYS A 58 8.96 -4.86 2.69
C CYS A 58 9.70 -5.77 1.71
N GLY A 59 10.70 -6.53 2.15
CA GLY A 59 11.65 -7.22 1.28
C GLY A 59 11.00 -8.20 0.33
N GLN A 60 10.01 -8.98 0.77
CA GLN A 60 9.26 -9.90 -0.10
C GLN A 60 8.30 -9.14 -1.03
N LEU A 61 7.54 -8.19 -0.50
CA LEU A 61 6.57 -7.40 -1.26
C LEU A 61 7.22 -6.50 -2.33
N MET A 62 8.47 -6.08 -2.10
CA MET A 62 9.28 -5.31 -3.04
C MET A 62 9.50 -6.06 -4.36
N PHE A 63 9.58 -7.39 -4.32
CA PHE A 63 9.88 -8.26 -5.47
C PHE A 63 8.68 -9.09 -5.95
N SER A 64 7.65 -9.28 -5.13
CA SER A 64 6.49 -10.08 -5.54
C SER A 64 5.81 -9.50 -6.78
N LEU A 65 5.45 -10.39 -7.69
CA LEU A 65 4.63 -10.12 -8.87
C LEU A 65 3.43 -11.06 -8.89
N ASP A 66 2.87 -11.37 -7.71
CA ASP A 66 1.59 -12.09 -7.63
C ASP A 66 0.54 -11.33 -8.44
N ASP A 67 -0.37 -12.03 -9.12
CA ASP A 67 -1.26 -11.41 -10.12
C ASP A 67 -2.06 -10.23 -9.58
N ARG A 68 -2.60 -10.37 -8.37
CA ARG A 68 -3.34 -9.31 -7.67
C ARG A 68 -2.48 -8.08 -7.36
N GLN A 69 -1.16 -8.22 -7.26
CA GLN A 69 -0.26 -7.11 -6.96
C GLN A 69 0.22 -6.36 -8.20
N LYS A 70 -0.02 -6.85 -9.42
CA LYS A 70 0.55 -6.23 -10.63
C LYS A 70 -0.05 -4.87 -10.95
N GLN A 71 -1.25 -4.58 -10.47
CA GLN A 71 -2.01 -3.37 -10.78
C GLN A 71 -2.70 -2.81 -9.53
N LEU A 72 -2.99 -1.51 -9.54
CA LEU A 72 -3.88 -0.92 -8.55
C LEU A 72 -5.34 -1.25 -8.88
N GLY A 73 -6.13 -1.58 -7.86
CA GLY A 73 -7.52 -1.99 -8.05
C GLY A 73 -8.20 -2.51 -6.77
N LEU A 74 -9.49 -2.81 -6.90
CA LEU A 74 -10.33 -3.35 -5.83
C LEU A 74 -10.57 -4.86 -5.99
N GLY A 75 -10.73 -5.55 -4.87
CA GLY A 75 -10.95 -7.01 -4.83
C GLY A 75 -9.85 -7.77 -5.57
N GLU A 76 -10.26 -8.68 -6.46
CA GLU A 76 -9.34 -9.52 -7.25
C GLU A 76 -8.61 -8.77 -8.37
N LYS A 77 -9.04 -7.56 -8.72
CA LYS A 77 -8.47 -6.80 -9.85
C LYS A 77 -7.14 -6.12 -9.52
N GLY A 78 -6.77 -6.01 -8.24
CA GLY A 78 -5.57 -5.29 -7.86
C GLY A 78 -5.40 -5.13 -6.36
N ILE A 79 -4.47 -4.24 -5.99
CA ILE A 79 -4.32 -3.75 -4.62
C ILE A 79 -4.68 -2.26 -4.51
N THR A 80 -5.11 -1.84 -3.32
CA THR A 80 -5.33 -0.43 -3.02
C THR A 80 -5.13 -0.19 -1.53
N THR A 81 -4.77 1.04 -1.18
CA THR A 81 -4.70 1.51 0.22
C THR A 81 -5.74 2.58 0.54
N TYR A 82 -6.60 2.93 -0.44
CA TYR A 82 -7.80 3.75 -0.21
C TYR A 82 -8.91 2.96 0.47
N PHE A 83 -8.91 1.64 0.24
CA PHE A 83 -9.85 0.70 0.84
C PHE A 83 -9.07 -0.39 1.58
N SER A 84 -9.61 -0.98 2.63
CA SER A 84 -9.04 -2.19 3.22
C SER A 84 -9.05 -3.35 2.21
N GLY A 85 -8.09 -4.26 2.31
CA GLY A 85 -7.85 -5.30 1.29
C GLY A 85 -8.98 -6.31 1.08
N ASN A 86 -9.99 -6.32 1.95
CA ASN A 86 -11.20 -7.12 1.84
C ASN A 86 -12.36 -6.39 1.14
N CYS A 87 -12.19 -5.12 0.73
CA CYS A 87 -13.21 -4.36 0.02
C CYS A 87 -13.31 -4.75 -1.47
N ALA A 88 -14.55 -4.79 -1.95
CA ALA A 88 -14.93 -4.96 -3.35
C ALA A 88 -15.70 -3.73 -3.86
N LEU A 89 -16.04 -3.72 -5.16
CA LEU A 89 -16.74 -2.59 -5.79
C LEU A 89 -18.07 -2.24 -5.07
N LYS A 90 -18.83 -3.25 -4.66
CA LYS A 90 -20.09 -3.07 -3.90
C LYS A 90 -19.91 -2.30 -2.59
N ASP A 91 -18.75 -2.44 -1.95
CA ASP A 91 -18.44 -1.76 -0.68
C ASP A 91 -18.15 -0.28 -0.93
N ALA A 92 -17.44 0.03 -2.03
CA ALA A 92 -17.18 1.39 -2.48
C ALA A 92 -18.49 2.11 -2.89
N GLU A 93 -19.38 1.44 -3.63
CA GLU A 93 -20.68 1.98 -4.01
C GLU A 93 -21.59 2.25 -2.79
N LEU A 94 -21.58 1.34 -1.81
CA LEU A 94 -22.32 1.53 -0.56
C LEU A 94 -21.79 2.73 0.23
N ALA A 95 -20.47 2.84 0.38
CA ALA A 95 -19.84 3.97 1.06
C ALA A 95 -20.12 5.29 0.34
N GLN A 96 -20.06 5.33 -1.00
CA GLN A 96 -20.36 6.53 -1.77
C GLN A 96 -21.79 7.01 -1.52
N LYS A 97 -22.78 6.12 -1.57
CA LYS A 97 -24.18 6.46 -1.25
C LYS A 97 -24.35 7.01 0.16
N PHE A 98 -23.61 6.44 1.13
CA PHE A 98 -23.62 6.96 2.50
C PHE A 98 -23.03 8.37 2.58
N LEU A 99 -21.88 8.61 1.96
CA LEU A 99 -21.21 9.91 1.93
C LEU A 99 -22.12 10.98 1.29
N ASP A 100 -22.73 10.66 0.15
CA ASP A 100 -23.69 11.54 -0.54
C ASP A 100 -24.89 11.86 0.35
N SER A 101 -25.43 10.86 1.07
CA SER A 101 -26.57 11.06 1.98
C SER A 101 -26.27 11.94 3.19
N LYS A 102 -24.98 12.20 3.45
CA LYS A 102 -24.48 13.00 4.57
C LYS A 102 -23.83 14.30 4.12
N ASP A 103 -23.84 14.61 2.83
CA ASP A 103 -23.14 15.75 2.23
C ASP A 103 -21.62 15.77 2.58
N ILE A 104 -21.01 14.59 2.69
CA ILE A 104 -19.57 14.43 3.00
C ILE A 104 -18.81 14.17 1.70
N SER A 105 -17.77 14.96 1.42
CA SER A 105 -16.90 14.73 0.28
C SER A 105 -15.98 13.52 0.49
N ALA A 106 -15.81 12.69 -0.54
CA ALA A 106 -14.90 11.55 -0.51
C ALA A 106 -13.41 11.93 -0.64
N TYR A 107 -13.08 13.15 -1.06
CA TYR A 107 -11.72 13.55 -1.48
C TYR A 107 -10.63 13.34 -0.42
N ASN A 108 -10.93 13.55 0.86
CA ASN A 108 -9.99 13.38 1.98
C ASN A 108 -10.33 12.17 2.85
N THR A 109 -10.98 11.15 2.29
CA THR A 109 -11.46 9.98 3.04
C THR A 109 -10.83 8.66 2.58
N ARG A 110 -10.85 7.66 3.46
CA ARG A 110 -10.58 6.24 3.14
C ARG A 110 -11.62 5.35 3.78
N LEU A 111 -11.83 4.15 3.23
CA LEU A 111 -12.81 3.19 3.73
C LEU A 111 -12.15 1.94 4.31
N PHE A 112 -12.47 1.60 5.55
CA PHE A 112 -12.05 0.35 6.18
C PHE A 112 -13.28 -0.51 6.46
N LYS A 113 -13.19 -1.79 6.07
CA LYS A 113 -14.21 -2.81 6.34
C LYS A 113 -13.67 -3.84 7.31
N THR A 114 -14.34 -3.99 8.44
CA THR A 114 -14.03 -5.00 9.46
C THR A 114 -15.22 -5.90 9.71
N GLU A 115 -14.97 -7.09 10.26
CA GLU A 115 -16.02 -7.99 10.72
C GLU A 115 -16.12 -7.86 12.25
N GLY A 116 -17.32 -7.54 12.73
CA GLY A 116 -17.62 -7.42 14.15
C GLY A 116 -17.68 -8.78 14.83
N ALA A 117 -17.63 -8.79 16.16
CA ALA A 117 -17.77 -10.02 16.96
C ALA A 117 -19.13 -10.71 16.77
N ASP A 118 -20.13 -9.98 16.26
CA ASP A 118 -21.46 -10.48 15.92
C ASP A 118 -21.56 -11.01 14.47
N GLY A 119 -20.44 -11.08 13.74
CA GLY A 119 -20.38 -11.52 12.35
C GLY A 119 -20.89 -10.49 11.34
N LYS A 120 -21.20 -9.26 11.78
CA LYS A 120 -21.65 -8.20 10.87
C LYS A 120 -20.46 -7.43 10.30
N LEU A 121 -20.65 -6.90 9.10
CA LEU A 121 -19.68 -6.02 8.47
C LEU A 121 -19.84 -4.60 9.00
N HIS A 122 -18.75 -4.05 9.52
CA HIS A 122 -18.63 -2.66 9.93
C HIS A 122 -17.82 -1.88 8.91
N TYR A 123 -18.27 -0.66 8.61
CA TYR A 123 -17.60 0.26 7.69
C TYR A 123 -17.16 1.50 8.45
N GLU A 124 -15.89 1.87 8.29
CA GLU A 124 -15.31 3.08 8.84
C GLU A 124 -14.88 3.99 7.69
N VAL A 125 -15.52 5.16 7.58
CA VAL A 125 -15.03 6.27 6.76
C VAL A 125 -14.06 7.08 7.61
N ARG A 126 -12.79 7.07 7.25
CA ARG A 126 -11.74 7.80 7.98
C ARG A 126 -11.34 9.06 7.22
N LEU A 127 -11.55 10.22 7.84
CA LEU A 127 -11.12 11.52 7.31
C LEU A 127 -9.63 11.75 7.62
N ALA A 128 -8.92 12.32 6.65
CA ALA A 128 -7.56 12.80 6.85
C ALA A 128 -7.59 14.19 7.51
N SER A 129 -7.13 14.26 8.76
CA SER A 129 -6.98 15.51 9.50
C SER A 129 -5.96 15.37 10.64
N VAL A 130 -5.50 16.50 11.18
CA VAL A 130 -4.59 16.54 12.34
C VAL A 130 -5.33 16.22 13.64
N ILE A 131 -6.58 16.66 13.75
CA ILE A 131 -7.43 16.49 14.93
C ILE A 131 -8.14 15.13 14.82
N LYS A 132 -8.28 14.40 15.93
CA LYS A 132 -8.91 13.06 15.91
C LYS A 132 -10.43 13.06 16.11
N GLU A 133 -10.99 14.14 16.63
CA GLU A 133 -12.41 14.24 17.01
C GLU A 133 -12.97 15.59 16.56
N GLY A 134 -14.11 15.53 15.86
CA GLY A 134 -14.99 16.64 15.53
C GLY A 134 -16.41 16.11 15.45
#